data_AF-A0A7S1BGU1-F1
#
_entry.id   AF-A0A7S1BGU1-F1
#
_cell.length_a   1.000
_cell.length_b   1.000
_cell.length_c   1.000
_cell.angle_alpha   90.00
_cell.angle_beta   90.00
_cell.angle_gamma   90.00
#
_symmetry.space_group_name_H-M   'P 1'
#
loop_
_entity.id
_entity.type
_entity.pdbx_description
1 polymer ?
#
loop_
_entity_poly.entity_id
_entity_poly.type
_entity_poly.pdbx_seq_one_letter_code
_entity_poly.pdbx_strand_id
1 'polypeptide(L)'
;MSSNKSKMVTFIAGKKSLLNDTAAVATACEDIENSSARFPDKLHRILTDEKWNHIITFTGDGRSWKVLNKELLETEILPIYFRTRKYISFTRNVVSWGFKREGKAHYYHEVSQSQLYLVYNLGSCK
;
A
#
# COMPACT_ATOMS: atom_id res chain seq x y z
N MET A 1 39.13 -36.53 -7.02
CA MET A 1 39.80 -35.21 -6.90
C MET A 1 38.75 -34.16 -7.25
N SER A 2 38.43 -33.23 -6.34
CA SER A 2 38.98 -31.86 -6.29
C SER A 2 38.48 -31.00 -7.47
N SER A 3 37.89 -29.80 -7.32
CA SER A 3 37.61 -28.99 -6.12
C SER A 3 36.69 -27.81 -6.46
N ASN A 4 35.96 -27.30 -5.46
CA ASN A 4 35.60 -25.87 -5.23
C ASN A 4 34.87 -25.05 -6.33
N LYS A 5 34.37 -23.82 -6.08
CA LYS A 5 33.60 -23.22 -4.95
C LYS A 5 33.25 -21.77 -5.36
N SER A 6 32.05 -21.31 -5.01
CA SER A 6 31.68 -19.88 -4.90
C SER A 6 31.51 -19.01 -6.17
N LYS A 7 30.34 -18.35 -6.24
CA LYS A 7 30.03 -16.95 -6.63
C LYS A 7 31.02 -16.17 -7.52
N MET A 8 30.47 -15.39 -8.46
CA MET A 8 30.51 -13.90 -8.42
C MET A 8 29.57 -13.30 -9.49
N VAL A 9 28.93 -12.18 -9.14
CA VAL A 9 28.14 -11.33 -10.06
C VAL A 9 29.06 -10.29 -10.69
N THR A 10 28.89 -9.98 -11.98
CA THR A 10 29.67 -8.91 -12.64
C THR A 10 28.77 -7.97 -13.46
N PHE A 11 29.03 -6.68 -13.32
CA PHE A 11 28.29 -5.56 -13.92
C PHE A 11 28.87 -5.13 -15.28
N ILE A 12 28.01 -4.75 -16.25
CA ILE A 12 28.14 -3.61 -17.18
C ILE A 12 26.70 -3.29 -17.68
N ALA A 13 26.23 -2.08 -18.02
CA ALA A 13 26.77 -0.70 -18.02
C ALA A 13 25.68 0.24 -17.38
N GLY A 14 25.69 1.58 -17.37
CA GLY A 14 26.48 2.62 -18.04
C GLY A 14 25.71 3.38 -19.14
N LYS A 15 24.94 4.42 -18.77
CA LYS A 15 24.43 5.48 -19.70
C LYS A 15 24.35 6.83 -18.99
N LYS A 16 24.97 7.87 -19.58
CA LYS A 16 24.85 9.29 -19.19
C LYS A 16 24.13 10.06 -20.31
N SER A 17 23.09 10.80 -19.97
CA SER A 17 22.52 11.94 -20.72
C SER A 17 21.49 12.59 -19.79
N LEU A 18 21.84 13.66 -19.08
CA LEU A 18 21.62 15.05 -19.51
C LEU A 18 20.15 15.35 -19.84
N LEU A 19 19.52 16.08 -18.91
CA LEU A 19 18.43 17.06 -19.06
C LEU A 19 17.39 16.81 -20.16
N ASN A 20 16.16 16.50 -19.75
CA ASN A 20 14.92 16.98 -20.39
C ASN A 20 13.78 17.02 -19.35
N ASP A 21 13.13 18.18 -19.28
CA ASP A 21 11.72 18.44 -18.93
C ASP A 21 11.16 18.02 -17.54
N THR A 22 11.07 19.04 -16.67
CA THR A 22 10.56 19.04 -15.29
C THR A 22 9.03 18.85 -15.20
N ALA A 23 8.48 17.76 -15.73
CA ALA A 23 7.05 17.43 -15.60
C ALA A 23 6.71 15.93 -15.50
N ALA A 24 7.61 15.01 -15.90
CA ALA A 24 7.29 13.58 -16.04
C ALA A 24 7.91 12.65 -14.98
N VAL A 25 8.66 13.19 -14.01
CA VAL A 25 9.56 12.39 -13.14
C VAL A 25 8.89 11.85 -11.86
N ALA A 26 7.69 12.32 -11.50
CA ALA A 26 7.03 11.93 -10.24
C ALA A 26 6.58 10.45 -10.18
N THR A 27 6.20 9.86 -11.31
CA THR A 27 5.44 8.59 -11.31
C THR A 27 6.29 7.31 -11.20
N ALA A 28 7.61 7.37 -11.44
CA ALA A 28 8.45 6.16 -11.51
C ALA A 28 9.18 5.78 -10.21
N CYS A 29 9.13 6.63 -9.18
CA CYS A 29 9.89 6.41 -7.94
C CYS A 29 9.07 5.78 -6.79
N GLU A 30 7.74 5.80 -6.86
CA GLU A 30 6.85 5.35 -5.78
C GLU A 30 6.55 3.84 -5.81
N ASP A 31 6.83 3.16 -6.93
CA ASP A 31 6.52 1.74 -7.15
C ASP A 31 7.32 0.77 -6.25
N ILE A 32 8.58 1.11 -5.95
CA ILE A 32 9.47 0.24 -5.18
C ILE A 32 9.04 0.17 -3.71
N GLU A 33 8.68 1.31 -3.11
CA GLU A 33 8.28 1.38 -1.70
C GLU A 33 6.88 0.80 -1.48
N ASN A 34 5.96 1.02 -2.42
CA ASN A 34 4.64 0.36 -2.43
C ASN A 34 4.76 -1.17 -2.59
N SER A 35 5.89 -1.73 -3.00
CA SER A 35 6.04 -3.18 -3.12
C SER A 35 6.24 -3.91 -1.77
N SER A 36 6.84 -3.23 -0.79
CA SER A 36 7.32 -3.80 0.49
C SER A 36 6.53 -3.35 1.72
N ALA A 37 5.81 -2.23 1.66
CA ALA A 37 4.95 -1.75 2.75
C ALA A 37 3.84 -2.76 3.13
N ARG A 38 3.49 -2.85 4.44
CA ARG A 38 2.40 -3.72 4.89
C ARG A 38 1.05 -3.12 4.50
N PHE A 39 -0.02 -3.92 4.56
CA PHE A 39 -1.36 -3.48 4.20
C PHE A 39 -1.85 -2.23 4.98
N PRO A 40 -1.65 -2.12 6.31
CA PRO A 40 -2.07 -0.93 7.06
C PRO A 40 -1.29 0.32 6.65
N ASP A 41 0.01 0.22 6.38
CA ASP A 41 0.85 1.35 5.96
C ASP A 41 0.33 1.94 4.64
N LYS A 42 0.00 1.06 3.68
CA LYS A 42 -0.60 1.44 2.39
C LYS A 42 -1.97 2.09 2.57
N LEU A 43 -2.84 1.47 3.37
CA LEU A 43 -4.17 1.99 3.66
C LEU A 43 -4.09 3.37 4.33
N HIS A 44 -3.18 3.56 5.28
CA HIS A 44 -2.92 4.84 5.93
C HIS A 44 -2.43 5.91 4.94
N ARG A 45 -1.47 5.58 4.06
CA ARG A 45 -0.99 6.48 2.99
C ARG A 45 -2.16 6.97 2.12
N ILE A 46 -2.99 6.05 1.62
CA ILE A 46 -4.17 6.38 0.80
C ILE A 46 -5.16 7.28 1.55
N LEU A 47 -5.41 7.00 2.84
CA LEU A 47 -6.36 7.75 3.67
C LEU A 47 -5.83 9.12 4.16
N THR A 48 -4.52 9.34 4.12
CA THR A 48 -3.87 10.61 4.51
C THR A 48 -3.73 11.56 3.32
N ASP A 49 -3.64 11.02 2.10
CA ASP A 49 -3.50 11.78 0.87
C ASP A 49 -4.85 12.40 0.44
N GLU A 50 -4.93 13.74 0.51
CA GLU A 50 -6.15 14.50 0.23
C GLU A 50 -6.71 14.25 -1.18
N LYS A 51 -5.84 13.87 -2.13
CA LYS A 51 -6.23 13.48 -3.49
C LYS A 51 -7.33 12.41 -3.50
N TRP A 52 -7.28 11.45 -2.58
CA TRP A 52 -8.17 10.29 -2.58
C TRP A 52 -9.41 10.44 -1.70
N ASN A 53 -9.55 11.54 -0.94
CA ASN A 53 -10.67 11.78 -0.01
C ASN A 53 -12.07 11.65 -0.64
N HIS A 54 -12.20 11.94 -1.94
CA HIS A 54 -13.45 11.81 -2.68
C HIS A 54 -13.84 10.35 -3.03
N ILE A 55 -12.89 9.41 -2.92
CA ILE A 55 -13.06 7.98 -3.18
C ILE A 55 -13.09 7.20 -1.87
N ILE A 56 -12.16 7.49 -0.96
CA ILE A 56 -11.99 6.83 0.33
C ILE A 56 -11.47 7.87 1.34
N THR A 57 -12.08 7.93 2.52
CA THR A 57 -11.74 8.96 3.52
C THR A 57 -11.90 8.43 4.94
N PHE A 58 -11.13 8.99 5.87
CA PHE A 58 -11.41 8.85 7.30
C PHE A 58 -12.78 9.44 7.66
N THR A 59 -13.42 8.85 8.66
CA THR A 59 -14.51 9.51 9.39
C THR A 59 -13.91 10.51 10.39
N GLY A 60 -14.68 11.48 10.89
CA GLY A 60 -14.18 12.57 11.75
C GLY A 60 -13.39 12.13 12.99
N ASP A 61 -13.60 10.90 13.48
CA ASP A 61 -12.89 10.33 14.63
C ASP A 61 -11.48 9.77 14.32
N GLY A 62 -11.09 9.67 13.03
CA GLY A 62 -9.81 9.10 12.56
C GLY A 62 -9.61 7.59 12.82
N ARG A 63 -10.51 6.95 13.57
CA ARG A 63 -10.47 5.51 13.93
C ARG A 63 -11.23 4.61 12.96
N SER A 64 -12.08 5.20 12.14
CA SER A 64 -12.85 4.54 11.10
C SER A 64 -12.71 5.29 9.78
N TRP A 65 -13.01 4.59 8.68
CA TRP A 65 -12.93 5.10 7.32
C TRP A 65 -14.03 4.51 6.47
N LYS A 66 -14.37 5.18 5.36
CA LYS A 66 -15.41 4.75 4.44
C LYS A 66 -14.97 4.88 2.99
N VAL A 67 -15.42 3.95 2.16
CA VAL A 67 -15.32 4.05 0.70
C VAL A 67 -16.57 4.74 0.17
N LEU A 68 -16.39 5.92 -0.41
CA LEU A 68 -17.44 6.72 -1.04
C LEU A 68 -17.77 6.21 -2.44
N ASN A 69 -16.75 5.93 -3.25
CA ASN A 69 -16.90 5.39 -4.60
C ASN A 69 -16.06 4.12 -4.77
N LYS A 70 -16.71 2.99 -5.07
CA LYS A 70 -16.04 1.69 -5.23
C LYS A 70 -15.40 1.52 -6.61
N GLU A 71 -16.02 2.08 -7.64
CA GLU A 71 -15.56 1.92 -9.03
C GLU A 71 -14.25 2.66 -9.22
N LEU A 72 -14.18 3.93 -8.77
CA LEU A 72 -12.94 4.70 -8.76
C LEU A 72 -11.87 4.11 -7.84
N LEU A 73 -12.26 3.43 -6.74
CA LEU A 73 -11.30 2.70 -5.92
C LEU A 73 -10.70 1.52 -6.70
N GLU A 74 -11.51 0.77 -7.46
CA GLU A 74 -11.04 -0.34 -8.31
C GLU A 74 -10.18 0.10 -9.50
N THR A 75 -10.46 1.26 -10.13
CA THR A 75 -9.72 1.75 -11.31
C THR A 75 -8.47 2.56 -10.95
N GLU A 76 -8.55 3.47 -9.98
CA GLU A 76 -7.47 4.40 -9.66
C GLU A 76 -6.57 3.87 -8.54
N ILE A 77 -7.15 3.58 -7.37
CA ILE A 77 -6.37 3.33 -6.15
C ILE A 77 -5.84 1.90 -6.11
N LEU A 78 -6.70 0.91 -6.36
CA LEU A 78 -6.33 -0.49 -6.21
C LEU A 78 -5.13 -0.90 -7.06
N PRO A 79 -4.99 -0.58 -8.36
CA PRO A 79 -3.82 -0.98 -9.15
C PRO A 79 -2.52 -0.25 -8.79
N ILE A 80 -2.57 0.94 -8.17
CA ILE A 80 -1.39 1.72 -7.78
C ILE A 80 -0.80 1.19 -6.46
N TYR A 81 -1.64 0.96 -5.45
CA TYR A 81 -1.18 0.57 -4.12
C TYR A 81 -1.22 -0.96 -3.87
N PHE A 82 -2.04 -1.71 -4.61
CA PHE A 82 -2.26 -3.14 -4.44
C PHE A 82 -2.09 -3.93 -5.74
N ARG A 83 -1.69 -5.21 -5.66
CA ARG A 83 -1.53 -6.07 -6.85
C ARG A 83 -2.85 -6.68 -7.33
N THR A 84 -3.94 -5.91 -7.23
CA THR A 84 -5.33 -6.37 -7.45
C THR A 84 -6.15 -5.22 -8.00
N ARG A 85 -7.17 -5.50 -8.82
CA ARG A 85 -8.17 -4.49 -9.28
C ARG A 85 -9.59 -4.76 -8.79
N LYS A 86 -9.77 -5.70 -7.85
CA LYS A 86 -11.08 -6.16 -7.37
C LYS A 86 -11.30 -5.76 -5.92
N TYR A 87 -12.39 -5.05 -5.66
CA TYR A 87 -12.85 -4.63 -4.34
C TYR A 87 -13.01 -5.82 -3.40
N ILE A 88 -13.49 -6.96 -3.89
CA ILE A 88 -13.62 -8.20 -3.09
C ILE A 88 -12.26 -8.67 -2.55
N SER A 89 -11.19 -8.57 -3.34
CA SER A 89 -9.85 -8.92 -2.89
C SER A 89 -9.33 -7.93 -1.85
N PHE A 90 -9.60 -6.64 -2.05
CA PHE A 90 -9.28 -5.59 -1.08
C PHE A 90 -10.03 -5.82 0.25
N THR A 91 -11.34 -6.07 0.24
CA THR A 91 -12.10 -6.29 1.48
C THR A 91 -11.69 -7.57 2.22
N ARG A 92 -11.23 -8.60 1.51
CA ARG A 92 -10.62 -9.78 2.16
C ARG A 92 -9.34 -9.42 2.91
N ASN A 93 -8.49 -8.55 2.36
CA ASN A 93 -7.32 -8.04 3.09
C ASN A 93 -7.76 -7.21 4.29
N VAL A 94 -8.69 -6.26 4.12
CA VAL A 94 -9.27 -5.45 5.21
C VAL A 94 -9.72 -6.33 6.38
N VAL A 95 -10.56 -7.34 6.12
CA VAL A 95 -11.05 -8.26 7.17
C VAL A 95 -9.92 -9.13 7.75
N SER A 96 -9.00 -9.63 6.91
CA SER A 96 -7.85 -10.43 7.38
C SER A 96 -6.88 -9.66 8.28
N TRP A 97 -6.87 -8.32 8.19
CA TRP A 97 -6.09 -7.43 9.05
C TRP A 97 -6.85 -6.95 10.29
N GLY A 98 -8.04 -7.50 10.56
CA GLY A 98 -8.82 -7.23 11.78
C GLY A 98 -9.81 -6.08 11.69
N PHE A 99 -9.93 -5.39 10.55
CA PHE A 99 -10.94 -4.35 10.38
C PHE A 99 -12.35 -4.96 10.35
N LYS A 100 -13.24 -4.42 11.18
CA LYS A 100 -14.66 -4.76 11.18
C LYS A 100 -15.40 -3.84 10.23
N ARG A 101 -16.46 -4.35 9.60
CA ARG A 101 -17.31 -3.59 8.67
C ARG A 101 -18.57 -3.15 9.39
N GLU A 102 -18.87 -1.87 9.30
CA GLU A 102 -20.16 -1.30 9.70
C GLU A 102 -20.97 -0.94 8.45
N GLY A 103 -22.26 -1.32 8.42
CA GLY A 103 -23.17 -0.98 7.32
C GLY A 103 -22.61 -1.18 5.89
N LYS A 104 -22.64 -0.11 5.09
CA LYS A 104 -22.21 -0.09 3.67
C LYS A 104 -20.84 0.56 3.53
N ALA A 105 -19.82 -0.27 3.30
CA ALA A 105 -18.44 0.16 2.98
C ALA A 105 -17.78 1.13 3.99
N HIS A 106 -18.28 1.17 5.22
CA HIS A 106 -17.62 1.78 6.37
C HIS A 106 -16.88 0.69 7.13
N TYR A 107 -15.67 0.99 7.58
CA TYR A 107 -14.75 0.06 8.22
C TYR A 107 -14.09 0.74 9.41
N TYR A 108 -14.00 0.02 10.52
CA TYR A 108 -13.38 0.49 11.75
C TYR A 108 -12.43 -0.57 12.30
N HIS A 109 -11.52 -0.15 13.17
CA HIS A 109 -10.70 -1.04 13.95
C HIS A 109 -10.92 -0.76 15.43
N GLU A 110 -11.09 -1.80 16.24
CA GLU A 110 -11.39 -1.66 17.68
C GLU A 110 -10.19 -1.12 18.47
N VAL A 111 -8.99 -1.32 17.93
CA VAL A 111 -7.72 -0.88 18.53
C VAL A 111 -7.21 0.34 17.74
N SER A 112 -6.86 1.42 18.44
CA SER A 112 -6.44 2.67 17.80
C SER A 112 -5.19 2.52 16.92
N GLN A 113 -5.02 3.37 15.90
CA GLN A 113 -3.93 3.34 14.91
C GLN A 113 -2.52 3.22 15.55
N SER A 114 -2.32 3.83 16.71
CA SER A 114 -1.06 3.80 17.47
C SER A 114 -0.69 2.42 18.02
N GLN A 115 -1.65 1.55 18.35
CA GLN A 115 -1.37 0.16 18.75
C GLN A 115 -1.31 -0.80 17.56
N LEU A 116 -2.00 -0.51 16.46
CA LEU A 116 -1.87 -1.27 15.20
C LEU A 116 -0.42 -1.31 14.72
N TYR A 117 0.29 -0.18 14.72
CA TYR A 117 1.67 -0.14 14.24
C TYR A 117 2.63 -0.98 15.09
N LEU A 118 2.47 -1.01 16.42
CA LEU A 118 3.33 -1.79 17.31
C LEU A 118 3.01 -3.29 17.26
N VAL A 119 1.73 -3.68 17.29
CA VAL A 119 1.33 -5.10 17.28
C VAL A 119 1.71 -5.80 15.97
N TYR A 120 1.52 -5.13 14.82
CA TYR A 120 1.69 -5.79 13.51
C TYR A 120 3.09 -5.63 12.90
N ASN A 121 3.94 -4.75 13.42
CA ASN A 121 5.37 -4.72 13.04
C ASN A 121 6.24 -5.62 13.94
N LEU A 122 5.81 -5.96 15.16
CA LEU A 122 6.54 -6.86 16.08
C LEU A 122 5.98 -8.29 16.15
N GLY A 123 4.74 -8.53 15.68
CA GLY A 123 4.02 -9.79 15.89
C GLY A 123 3.69 -10.57 14.61
N SER A 124 4.64 -11.35 14.09
CA SER A 124 4.35 -12.48 13.19
C SER A 124 5.32 -13.64 13.42
N CYS A 125 5.29 -14.16 14.65
CA CYS A 125 5.57 -15.58 14.91
C CYS A 125 4.25 -16.26 15.29
N LYS A 126 3.70 -17.02 14.35
CA LYS A 126 2.70 -18.09 14.53
C LYS A 126 3.01 -19.18 13.51
#